data_AF-S3A1U3-F1
#
_entry.id   AF-S3A1U3-F1
#
_cell.length_a   1.000
_cell.length_b   1.000
_cell.length_c   1.000
_cell.angle_alpha   90.00
_cell.angle_beta   90.00
_cell.angle_gamma   90.00
#
_symmetry.space_group_name_H-M   'P 1'
#
loop_
_entity.id
_entity.type
_entity.pdbx_description
1 polymer ?
#
loop_
_entity_poly.entity_id
_entity_poly.type
_entity_poly.pdbx_seq_one_letter_code
_entity_poly.pdbx_strand_id
1 'polypeptide(L)'
;MNAQPASPRRQLWLWIAAAATVLVIVAAAVGLSLANGPRDDAGPQPGQSTQPSTTPSAPASSAPPAAAGVDGCLGGDSRSPQAVLDAQAKAPHTPEGAVSFAITFARWGTQKPVVPDDEIARLDGVVITASNFAESVKTLSKLEQAQVHVTSLNGFYRVNTFTTDRVELTLMLPLVISGAIDPTLNFMPSYVVEWTERGWVITGGTDVTDANTLRTTGVAIPGGC
;
A
#
# COMPACT_ATOMS: atom_id res chain seq x y z
N MET A 1 5.40 -16.57 -47.48
CA MET A 1 5.62 -15.11 -47.44
C MET A 1 4.99 -14.59 -46.15
N ASN A 2 5.70 -13.71 -45.46
CA ASN A 2 5.73 -13.56 -44.00
C ASN A 2 4.53 -12.80 -43.43
N ALA A 3 4.05 -13.22 -42.25
CA ALA A 3 3.19 -12.43 -41.38
C ALA A 3 4.07 -11.58 -40.44
N GLN A 4 3.89 -10.26 -40.44
CA GLN A 4 4.50 -9.34 -39.48
C GLN A 4 3.68 -9.31 -38.17
N PRO A 5 4.31 -9.39 -36.99
CA PRO A 5 3.63 -9.08 -35.73
C PRO A 5 3.57 -7.56 -35.50
N ALA A 6 2.41 -7.08 -35.02
CA ALA A 6 2.17 -5.69 -34.64
C ALA A 6 2.90 -5.34 -33.32
N SER A 7 3.52 -4.16 -33.28
CA SER A 7 4.38 -3.70 -32.18
C SER A 7 3.62 -3.21 -30.93
N PRO A 8 4.10 -3.47 -29.69
CA PRO A 8 3.43 -3.09 -28.43
C PRO A 8 3.77 -1.67 -27.92
N ARG A 9 4.18 -0.74 -28.80
CA ARG A 9 4.72 0.57 -28.37
C ARG A 9 3.69 1.68 -28.11
N ARG A 10 2.42 1.52 -28.50
CA ARG A 10 1.42 2.60 -28.40
C ARG A 10 0.74 2.70 -27.02
N GLN A 11 0.68 1.62 -26.25
CA GLN A 11 -0.05 1.61 -24.98
C GLN A 11 0.74 2.31 -23.86
N LEU A 12 2.07 2.27 -23.91
CA LEU A 12 2.95 2.93 -22.92
C LEU A 12 2.85 4.46 -22.96
N TRP A 13 2.58 5.04 -24.13
CA TRP A 13 2.56 6.50 -24.32
C TRP A 13 1.30 7.17 -23.77
N LEU A 14 0.18 6.43 -23.75
CA LEU A 14 -1.09 6.93 -23.21
C LEU A 14 -1.06 7.05 -21.67
N TRP A 15 -0.29 6.20 -20.98
CA TRP A 15 -0.11 6.27 -19.53
C TRP A 15 0.74 7.47 -19.08
N ILE A 16 1.74 7.85 -19.88
CA ILE A 16 2.62 9.00 -19.58
C ILE A 16 1.85 10.32 -19.68
N ALA A 17 0.94 10.46 -20.65
CA ALA A 17 0.12 11.67 -20.81
C ALA A 17 -0.93 11.84 -19.69
N ALA A 18 -1.44 10.74 -19.12
CA ALA A 18 -2.41 10.77 -18.03
C ALA A 18 -1.78 11.24 -16.70
N ALA A 19 -0.53 10.85 -16.42
CA ALA A 19 0.19 11.23 -15.21
C ALA A 19 0.41 12.76 -15.07
N ALA A 20 0.56 13.48 -16.19
CA ALA A 20 0.73 14.93 -16.18
C ALA A 20 -0.55 15.70 -15.80
N THR A 21 -1.73 15.12 -16.01
CA THR A 21 -3.02 15.80 -15.78
C THR A 21 -3.45 15.71 -14.30
N VAL A 22 -3.07 14.63 -13.61
CA VAL A 22 -3.38 14.41 -12.18
C VAL A 22 -2.70 15.45 -11.27
N LEU A 23 -1.56 15.97 -11.68
CA LEU A 23 -0.76 16.92 -10.90
C LEU A 23 -1.43 18.31 -10.76
N VAL A 24 -2.35 18.66 -11.66
CA VAL A 24 -3.08 19.94 -11.61
C VAL A 24 -4.26 19.90 -10.63
N ILE A 25 -4.85 18.73 -10.39
CA ILE A 25 -6.08 18.61 -9.59
C ILE A 25 -5.78 18.55 -8.08
N VAL A 26 -4.65 17.97 -7.68
CA VAL A 26 -4.26 17.85 -6.26
C VAL A 26 -3.99 19.21 -5.60
N ALA A 27 -3.51 20.21 -6.36
CA ALA A 27 -3.27 21.56 -5.83
C ALA A 27 -4.57 22.33 -5.54
N ALA A 28 -5.68 22.03 -6.22
CA ALA A 28 -6.94 22.74 -6.05
C ALA A 28 -7.76 22.23 -4.83
N ALA A 29 -7.61 20.96 -4.45
CA ALA A 29 -8.40 20.35 -3.38
C ALA A 29 -7.97 20.80 -1.96
N VAL A 30 -6.67 21.09 -1.75
CA VAL A 30 -6.14 21.48 -0.44
C VAL A 30 -6.62 22.87 0.00
N GLY A 31 -6.99 23.75 -0.93
CA GLY A 31 -7.45 25.11 -0.61
C GLY A 31 -8.86 25.22 -0.05
N LEU A 32 -9.74 24.23 -0.29
CA LEU A 32 -11.18 24.34 0.00
C LEU A 32 -11.63 23.69 1.31
N SER A 33 -10.83 22.80 1.90
CA SER A 33 -11.23 22.03 3.10
C SER A 33 -10.99 22.75 4.43
N LEU A 34 -10.34 23.92 4.44
CA LEU A 34 -10.11 24.69 5.67
C LEU A 34 -11.27 25.63 6.06
N ALA A 35 -12.36 25.67 5.30
CA ALA A 35 -13.42 26.67 5.48
C ALA A 35 -14.64 26.23 6.30
N ASN A 36 -14.90 24.93 6.53
CA ASN A 36 -16.18 24.48 7.08
C ASN A 36 -16.04 23.36 8.13
N GLY A 37 -15.97 23.72 9.41
CA GLY A 37 -16.09 22.77 10.53
C GLY A 37 -17.50 22.73 11.13
N PRO A 38 -18.09 21.55 11.45
CA PRO A 38 -19.37 21.45 12.16
C PRO A 38 -19.23 21.34 13.69
N ARG A 39 -20.24 21.87 14.40
CA ARG A 39 -20.44 21.87 15.87
C ARG A 39 -21.18 20.62 16.36
N ASP A 40 -20.90 20.25 17.62
CA ASP A 40 -21.56 19.21 18.43
C ASP A 40 -23.05 19.47 18.71
N ASP A 41 -23.81 18.41 18.98
CA ASP A 41 -24.94 18.41 19.94
C ASP A 41 -25.27 17.00 20.47
N ALA A 42 -25.64 16.93 21.75
CA ALA A 42 -25.91 15.75 22.56
C ALA A 42 -27.42 15.52 22.82
N GLY A 43 -27.85 14.28 23.13
CA GLY A 43 -29.15 13.99 23.74
C GLY A 43 -29.61 12.51 23.72
N PRO A 44 -30.51 12.04 24.61
CA PRO A 44 -30.30 10.78 25.36
C PRO A 44 -31.45 9.71 25.38
N GLN A 45 -31.09 8.49 25.84
CA GLN A 45 -31.85 7.52 26.68
C GLN A 45 -32.81 6.45 26.03
N PRO A 46 -33.40 5.47 26.79
CA PRO A 46 -33.00 4.05 26.95
C PRO A 46 -34.06 3.00 26.49
N GLY A 47 -33.76 1.69 26.58
CA GLY A 47 -34.79 0.63 26.68
C GLY A 47 -34.38 -0.78 26.23
N GLN A 48 -34.54 -1.77 27.12
CA GLN A 48 -34.45 -3.21 26.86
C GLN A 48 -35.70 -3.75 26.12
N SER A 49 -35.54 -4.73 25.22
CA SER A 49 -36.52 -5.82 25.03
C SER A 49 -35.92 -6.98 24.22
N THR A 50 -36.48 -8.18 24.39
CA THR A 50 -35.90 -9.50 24.16
C THR A 50 -36.44 -10.19 22.89
N GLN A 51 -35.60 -11.05 22.26
CA GLN A 51 -35.89 -12.13 21.28
C GLN A 51 -36.28 -11.75 19.83
N PRO A 52 -36.16 -12.66 18.82
CA PRO A 52 -35.42 -13.93 18.69
C PRO A 52 -34.44 -13.98 17.49
N SER A 53 -33.53 -14.97 17.49
CA SER A 53 -32.57 -15.27 16.43
C SER A 53 -33.22 -15.44 15.04
N THR A 54 -32.84 -14.58 14.11
CA THR A 54 -32.94 -14.81 12.67
C THR A 54 -31.51 -14.81 12.15
N THR A 55 -31.00 -15.96 11.73
CA THR A 55 -29.72 -16.04 11.02
C THR A 55 -29.89 -15.31 9.68
N PRO A 56 -29.20 -14.19 9.44
CA PRO A 56 -29.17 -13.61 8.10
C PRO A 56 -28.27 -14.53 7.25
N SER A 57 -28.83 -15.13 6.20
CA SER A 57 -28.01 -15.63 5.11
C SER A 57 -27.35 -14.42 4.47
N ALA A 58 -26.09 -14.17 4.84
CA ALA A 58 -25.28 -13.12 4.24
C ALA A 58 -25.02 -13.47 2.76
N PRO A 59 -25.07 -12.49 1.84
CA PRO A 59 -24.52 -12.67 0.51
C PRO A 59 -23.05 -13.07 0.63
N ALA A 60 -22.59 -14.03 -0.18
CA ALA A 60 -21.19 -14.38 -0.24
C ALA A 60 -20.38 -13.15 -0.70
N SER A 61 -19.77 -12.45 0.27
CA SER A 61 -18.73 -11.47 0.00
C SER A 61 -17.48 -12.25 -0.40
N SER A 62 -17.02 -12.09 -1.63
CA SER A 62 -15.79 -12.67 -2.15
C SER A 62 -14.52 -11.97 -1.65
N ALA A 63 -14.62 -11.16 -0.59
CA ALA A 63 -13.45 -10.63 0.11
C ALA A 63 -12.84 -11.77 0.95
N PRO A 64 -11.58 -12.15 0.74
CA PRO A 64 -10.92 -13.15 1.58
C PRO A 64 -11.00 -12.74 3.05
N PRO A 65 -11.18 -13.71 3.97
CA PRO A 65 -11.09 -13.41 5.40
C PRO A 65 -9.72 -12.81 5.72
N ALA A 66 -9.68 -11.92 6.72
CA ALA A 66 -8.47 -11.45 7.35
C ALA A 66 -7.55 -12.63 7.67
N ALA A 67 -6.45 -12.75 6.93
CA ALA A 67 -5.61 -13.92 7.03
C ALA A 67 -4.71 -13.83 8.26
N ALA A 68 -4.94 -14.71 9.23
CA ALA A 68 -3.92 -15.07 10.20
C ALA A 68 -2.66 -15.49 9.42
N GLY A 69 -1.56 -14.74 9.53
CA GLY A 69 -0.30 -15.08 8.84
C GLY A 69 0.41 -13.91 8.16
N VAL A 70 -0.20 -12.72 8.03
CA VAL A 70 0.56 -11.52 7.66
C VAL A 70 1.52 -11.17 8.78
N ASP A 71 2.78 -10.90 8.44
CA ASP A 71 3.81 -10.43 9.35
C ASP A 71 4.24 -9.02 8.92
N GLY A 72 3.79 -8.01 9.69
CA GLY A 72 4.16 -6.61 9.46
C GLY A 72 5.65 -6.31 9.62
N CYS A 73 6.44 -7.29 10.10
CA CYS A 73 7.85 -7.24 10.43
C CYS A 73 8.66 -8.37 9.81
N LEU A 74 8.20 -8.94 8.69
CA LEU A 74 8.86 -10.08 8.05
C LEU A 74 10.37 -9.86 7.77
N GLY A 75 10.75 -8.64 7.36
CA GLY A 75 12.14 -8.22 7.15
C GLY A 75 12.86 -7.72 8.41
N GLY A 76 12.19 -7.76 9.57
CA GLY A 76 12.62 -7.15 10.83
C GLY A 76 12.36 -5.64 10.92
N ASP A 77 12.89 -5.02 11.97
CA ASP A 77 12.65 -3.60 12.27
C ASP A 77 13.45 -2.65 11.36
N SER A 78 14.54 -3.12 10.77
CA SER A 78 15.42 -2.28 9.97
C SER A 78 14.76 -1.83 8.66
N ARG A 79 15.06 -0.61 8.21
CA ARG A 79 14.62 -0.06 6.92
C ARG A 79 15.79 -0.03 5.94
N SER A 80 16.31 -1.23 5.65
CA SER A 80 17.49 -1.44 4.81
C SER A 80 17.14 -2.28 3.57
N PRO A 81 17.93 -2.21 2.49
CA PRO A 81 17.71 -3.09 1.33
C PRO A 81 17.85 -4.57 1.72
N GLN A 82 18.69 -4.88 2.72
CA GLN A 82 18.82 -6.24 3.25
C GLN A 82 17.51 -6.74 3.88
N ALA A 83 16.76 -5.88 4.58
CA ALA A 83 15.46 -6.25 5.12
C ALA A 83 14.47 -6.66 4.01
N VAL A 84 14.51 -5.98 2.85
CA VAL A 84 13.67 -6.32 1.70
C VAL A 84 14.07 -7.67 1.11
N LEU A 85 15.37 -7.93 0.97
CA LEU A 85 15.89 -9.22 0.49
C LEU A 85 15.57 -10.36 1.47
N ASP A 86 15.72 -10.13 2.77
CA ASP A 86 15.39 -11.10 3.81
C ASP A 86 13.89 -11.40 3.82
N ALA A 87 13.05 -10.37 3.67
CA ALA A 87 11.60 -10.55 3.55
C ALA A 87 11.24 -11.33 2.28
N GLN A 88 11.87 -11.05 1.14
CA GLN A 88 11.66 -11.80 -0.10
C GLN A 88 11.97 -13.29 0.10
N ALA A 89 13.09 -13.60 0.75
CA ALA A 89 13.52 -14.97 0.99
C ALA A 89 12.64 -15.72 2.01
N LYS A 90 12.09 -15.02 3.01
CA LYS A 90 11.24 -15.60 4.06
C LYS A 90 9.77 -15.70 3.68
N ALA A 91 9.29 -14.85 2.77
CA ALA A 91 7.89 -14.75 2.43
C ALA A 91 7.41 -16.07 1.81
N PRO A 92 6.37 -16.73 2.39
CA PRO A 92 5.80 -17.92 1.80
C PRO A 92 5.13 -17.58 0.46
N HIS A 93 5.01 -18.57 -0.43
CA HIS A 93 4.26 -18.45 -1.68
C HIS A 93 2.74 -18.48 -1.40
N THR A 94 2.24 -17.45 -0.71
CA THR A 94 0.83 -17.25 -0.37
C THR A 94 0.49 -15.76 -0.43
N PRO A 95 -0.80 -15.38 -0.50
CA PRO A 95 -1.21 -13.98 -0.46
C PRO A 95 -0.69 -13.22 0.76
N GLU A 96 -0.61 -13.87 1.91
CA GLU A 96 -0.10 -13.29 3.16
C GLU A 96 1.40 -13.00 3.07
N GLY A 97 2.16 -13.89 2.43
CA GLY A 97 3.58 -13.66 2.14
C GLY A 97 3.79 -12.46 1.22
N ALA A 98 2.96 -12.30 0.19
CA ALA A 98 3.01 -11.15 -0.71
C ALA A 98 2.72 -9.84 0.03
N VAL A 99 1.70 -9.82 0.90
CA VAL A 99 1.37 -8.65 1.73
C VAL A 99 2.52 -8.30 2.68
N SER A 100 3.07 -9.30 3.37
CA SER A 100 4.18 -9.12 4.33
C SER A 100 5.45 -8.59 3.64
N PHE A 101 5.75 -9.10 2.45
CA PHE A 101 6.82 -8.59 1.60
C PHE A 101 6.56 -7.14 1.15
N ALA A 102 5.35 -6.83 0.68
CA ALA A 102 4.99 -5.48 0.23
C ALA A 102 5.03 -4.44 1.37
N ILE A 103 4.66 -4.84 2.60
CA ILE A 103 4.81 -4.00 3.80
C ILE A 103 6.28 -3.69 4.04
N THR A 104 7.16 -4.69 3.99
CA THR A 104 8.61 -4.49 4.18
C THR A 104 9.18 -3.56 3.10
N PHE A 105 8.82 -3.79 1.84
CA PHE A 105 9.22 -2.92 0.73
C PHE A 105 8.75 -1.46 0.94
N ALA A 106 7.50 -1.25 1.34
CA ALA A 106 6.97 0.08 1.61
C ALA A 106 7.68 0.78 2.79
N ARG A 107 8.01 0.05 3.86
CA ARG A 107 8.77 0.57 5.01
C ARG A 107 10.18 1.02 4.61
N TRP A 108 10.86 0.28 3.74
CA TRP A 108 12.18 0.66 3.23
C TRP A 108 12.09 1.82 2.23
N GLY A 109 11.18 1.75 1.26
CA GLY A 109 11.09 2.71 0.18
C GLY A 109 10.53 4.07 0.59
N THR A 110 9.63 4.10 1.58
CA THR A 110 8.95 5.31 2.02
C THR A 110 9.57 5.86 3.29
N GLN A 111 10.72 6.53 3.14
CA GLN A 111 11.43 7.17 4.24
C GLN A 111 12.18 8.44 3.85
N LYS A 112 12.54 9.22 4.88
CA LYS A 112 13.41 10.38 4.87
C LYS A 112 14.51 10.23 5.93
N PRO A 113 15.80 10.41 5.56
CA PRO A 113 16.33 10.74 4.23
C PRO A 113 15.93 9.72 3.14
N VAL A 114 15.76 10.22 1.92
CA VAL A 114 15.34 9.37 0.79
C VAL A 114 16.39 8.30 0.54
N VAL A 115 15.95 7.09 0.19
CA VAL A 115 16.82 5.96 -0.13
C VAL A 115 17.81 6.35 -1.24
N PRO A 116 19.12 6.12 -1.06
CA PRO A 116 20.12 6.48 -2.06
C PRO A 116 20.10 5.51 -3.25
N ASP A 117 20.52 6.00 -4.42
CA ASP A 117 20.46 5.24 -5.67
C ASP A 117 21.27 3.92 -5.63
N ASP A 118 22.36 3.86 -4.86
CA ASP A 118 23.17 2.64 -4.72
C ASP A 118 22.47 1.55 -3.91
N GLU A 119 21.62 1.91 -2.93
CA GLU A 119 20.78 0.95 -2.21
C GLU A 119 19.65 0.43 -3.10
N ILE A 120 19.06 1.31 -3.92
CA ILE A 120 18.04 0.93 -4.91
C ILE A 120 18.63 -0.08 -5.91
N ALA A 121 19.84 0.16 -6.39
CA ALA A 121 20.53 -0.73 -7.32
C ALA A 121 20.77 -2.15 -6.76
N ARG A 122 20.84 -2.32 -5.42
CA ARG A 122 20.97 -3.66 -4.80
C ARG A 122 19.71 -4.51 -4.90
N LEU A 123 18.57 -3.90 -5.17
CA LEU A 123 17.28 -4.57 -5.36
C LEU A 123 16.96 -4.85 -6.83
N ASP A 124 17.97 -4.82 -7.72
CA ASP A 124 17.77 -5.16 -9.13
C ASP A 124 17.15 -6.56 -9.29
N GLY A 125 16.08 -6.63 -10.07
CA GLY A 125 15.25 -7.82 -10.23
C GLY A 125 14.30 -8.17 -9.07
N VAL A 126 14.32 -7.45 -7.94
CA VAL A 126 13.34 -7.56 -6.83
C VAL A 126 12.17 -6.58 -7.03
N VAL A 127 12.41 -5.53 -7.82
CA VAL A 127 11.46 -4.47 -8.16
C VAL A 127 11.52 -4.27 -9.67
N ILE A 128 10.90 -5.17 -10.44
CA ILE A 128 11.14 -5.27 -11.89
C ILE A 128 10.50 -4.12 -12.69
N THR A 129 9.49 -3.42 -12.17
CA THR A 129 8.70 -2.47 -12.99
C THR A 129 8.33 -1.15 -12.33
N ALA A 130 8.90 -0.82 -11.17
CA ALA A 130 8.95 0.57 -10.77
C ALA A 130 10.16 1.23 -11.44
N SER A 131 10.14 1.33 -12.77
CA SER A 131 11.13 2.09 -13.56
C SER A 131 11.20 3.56 -13.14
N ASN A 132 10.21 4.02 -12.38
CA ASN A 132 10.17 5.31 -11.71
C ASN A 132 10.33 5.21 -10.18
N PHE A 133 10.77 4.09 -9.59
CA PHE A 133 10.89 3.98 -8.12
C PHE A 133 11.78 5.06 -7.55
N ALA A 134 12.97 5.23 -8.13
CA ALA A 134 13.90 6.29 -7.75
C ALA A 134 13.25 7.69 -7.83
N GLU A 135 12.45 7.94 -8.86
CA GLU A 135 11.70 9.21 -9.00
C GLU A 135 10.53 9.32 -8.00
N SER A 136 9.83 8.22 -7.73
CA SER A 136 8.73 8.15 -6.77
C SER A 136 9.22 8.43 -5.35
N VAL A 137 10.34 7.83 -4.93
CA VAL A 137 10.90 8.10 -3.59
C VAL A 137 11.48 9.51 -3.50
N LYS A 138 11.99 10.08 -4.60
CA LYS A 138 12.39 11.50 -4.63
C LYS A 138 11.22 12.44 -4.39
N THR A 139 9.97 12.08 -4.71
CA THR A 139 8.83 12.95 -4.38
C THR A 139 8.67 13.19 -2.88
N LEU A 140 9.11 12.23 -2.04
CA LEU A 140 9.12 12.41 -0.60
C LEU A 140 9.99 13.59 -0.21
N SER A 141 11.11 13.85 -0.90
CA SER A 141 12.00 14.99 -0.61
C SER A 141 11.27 16.33 -0.53
N LYS A 142 10.12 16.49 -1.20
CA LYS A 142 9.27 17.68 -1.18
C LYS A 142 8.54 17.95 0.14
N LEU A 143 8.41 16.94 1.01
CA LEU A 143 7.86 17.14 2.36
C LEU A 143 8.80 18.04 3.17
N GLU A 144 8.29 18.97 3.97
CA GLU A 144 9.15 19.88 4.74
C GLU A 144 9.87 19.18 5.91
N GLN A 145 9.31 18.05 6.37
CA GLN A 145 9.82 17.32 7.51
C GLN A 145 11.17 16.65 7.20
N ALA A 146 12.11 16.80 8.13
CA ALA A 146 13.47 16.27 7.99
C ALA A 146 13.55 14.74 8.14
N GLN A 147 12.68 14.16 8.97
CA GLN A 147 12.62 12.72 9.23
C GLN A 147 11.17 12.25 9.17
N VAL A 148 10.91 11.35 8.23
CA VAL A 148 9.61 10.74 7.97
C VAL A 148 9.86 9.29 7.62
N HIS A 149 9.04 8.38 8.09
CA HIS A 149 8.99 7.02 7.57
C HIS A 149 7.59 6.47 7.75
N VAL A 150 7.33 5.28 7.22
CA VAL A 150 6.07 4.57 7.47
C VAL A 150 6.29 3.40 8.43
N THR A 151 5.23 3.06 9.16
CA THR A 151 5.17 1.88 10.04
C THR A 151 3.99 0.99 9.67
N SER A 152 4.12 -0.31 9.89
CA SER A 152 3.03 -1.28 9.84
C SER A 152 2.19 -1.30 11.13
N LEU A 153 2.69 -0.69 12.22
CA LEU A 153 1.94 -0.58 13.46
C LEU A 153 0.65 0.24 13.24
N ASN A 154 -0.49 -0.33 13.64
CA ASN A 154 -1.84 0.21 13.40
C ASN A 154 -2.18 0.41 11.92
N GLY A 155 -1.46 -0.26 11.01
CA GLY A 155 -1.75 -0.24 9.59
C GLY A 155 -2.87 -1.20 9.20
N PHE A 156 -3.36 -1.01 7.97
CA PHE A 156 -4.36 -1.86 7.35
C PHE A 156 -3.89 -2.30 5.98
N TYR A 157 -4.42 -3.43 5.51
CA TYR A 157 -4.22 -3.90 4.15
C TYR A 157 -5.51 -4.43 3.56
N ARG A 158 -5.54 -4.53 2.24
CA ARG A 158 -6.60 -5.21 1.50
C ARG A 158 -5.98 -5.95 0.33
N VAL A 159 -6.30 -7.23 0.19
CA VAL A 159 -6.04 -7.97 -1.04
C VAL A 159 -7.20 -7.68 -1.99
N ASN A 160 -6.92 -6.99 -3.09
CA ASN A 160 -7.92 -6.59 -4.07
C ASN A 160 -8.26 -7.76 -4.99
N THR A 161 -7.22 -8.41 -5.54
CA THR A 161 -7.33 -9.63 -6.35
C THR A 161 -6.11 -10.52 -6.09
N PHE A 162 -6.24 -11.83 -6.29
CA PHE A 162 -5.10 -12.74 -6.23
C PHE A 162 -5.30 -13.98 -7.11
N THR A 163 -4.17 -14.55 -7.51
CA THR A 163 -4.00 -15.88 -8.08
C THR A 163 -2.89 -16.57 -7.28
N THR A 164 -2.47 -17.77 -7.69
CA THR A 164 -1.31 -18.44 -7.08
C THR A 164 -0.06 -17.56 -7.16
N ASP A 165 0.28 -17.07 -8.35
CA ASP A 165 1.56 -16.40 -8.61
C ASP A 165 1.47 -14.86 -8.65
N ARG A 166 0.30 -14.28 -8.34
CA ARG A 166 0.09 -12.82 -8.45
C ARG A 166 -0.90 -12.31 -7.42
N VAL A 167 -0.58 -11.20 -6.78
CA VAL A 167 -1.41 -10.52 -5.78
C VAL A 167 -1.47 -9.04 -6.09
N GLU A 168 -2.67 -8.48 -6.14
CA GLU A 168 -2.89 -7.04 -6.16
C GLU A 168 -3.42 -6.62 -4.81
N LEU A 169 -2.72 -5.69 -4.16
CA LEU A 169 -3.02 -5.30 -2.79
C LEU A 169 -2.92 -3.79 -2.61
N THR A 170 -3.64 -3.29 -1.61
CA THR A 170 -3.56 -1.91 -1.14
C THR A 170 -3.14 -1.93 0.32
N LEU A 171 -2.24 -1.03 0.69
CA LEU A 171 -1.82 -0.81 2.07
C LEU A 171 -2.33 0.55 2.57
N MET A 172 -2.46 0.66 3.88
CA MET A 172 -2.58 1.92 4.62
C MET A 172 -1.60 1.83 5.78
N LEU A 173 -0.49 2.56 5.67
CA LEU A 173 0.59 2.56 6.66
C LEU A 173 0.68 3.94 7.30
N PRO A 174 0.60 4.07 8.64
CA PRO A 174 0.76 5.36 9.29
C PRO A 174 2.13 5.98 9.04
N LEU A 175 2.17 7.30 8.94
CA LEU A 175 3.44 8.04 8.90
C LEU A 175 3.95 8.24 10.33
N VAL A 176 5.26 8.12 10.49
CA VAL A 176 5.99 8.53 11.68
C VAL A 176 6.76 9.79 11.35
N ILE A 177 6.48 10.86 12.09
CA ILE A 177 7.12 12.17 11.94
C ILE A 177 7.77 12.52 13.28
N SER A 178 9.06 12.85 13.25
CA SER A 178 9.81 13.18 14.46
C SER A 178 9.70 12.13 15.58
N GLY A 179 9.62 10.85 15.21
CA GLY A 179 9.55 9.72 16.15
C GLY A 179 8.16 9.39 16.69
N ALA A 180 7.10 10.11 16.29
CA ALA A 180 5.73 9.82 16.69
C ALA A 180 4.86 9.46 15.48
N ILE A 181 3.93 8.51 15.67
CA ILE A 181 2.91 8.20 14.65
C ILE A 181 1.97 9.40 14.53
N ASP A 182 1.81 9.92 13.31
CA ASP A 182 0.82 10.95 13.02
C ASP A 182 -0.57 10.30 12.94
N PRO A 183 -1.57 10.78 13.69
CA PRO A 183 -2.89 10.16 13.73
C PRO A 183 -3.73 10.39 12.47
N THR A 184 -3.32 11.34 11.62
CA THR A 184 -4.07 11.81 10.44
C THR A 184 -3.45 11.38 9.13
N LEU A 185 -2.11 11.24 9.09
CA LEU A 185 -1.38 10.97 7.86
C LEU A 185 -1.11 9.48 7.65
N ASN A 186 -1.46 8.98 6.47
CA ASN A 186 -1.24 7.60 6.07
C ASN A 186 -0.62 7.56 4.66
N PHE A 187 0.29 6.62 4.45
CA PHE A 187 0.82 6.25 3.15
C PHE A 187 0.00 5.09 2.60
N MET A 188 -0.54 5.26 1.40
CA MET A 188 -1.60 4.37 0.90
C MET A 188 -1.30 3.82 -0.50
N PRO A 189 -0.22 3.04 -0.64
CA PRO A 189 0.17 2.49 -1.93
C PRO A 189 -0.74 1.34 -2.32
N SER A 190 -0.89 1.13 -3.62
CA SER A 190 -1.36 -0.14 -4.16
C SER A 190 -0.28 -0.76 -5.02
N TYR A 191 -0.05 -2.06 -4.85
CA TYR A 191 1.00 -2.81 -5.50
C TYR A 191 0.43 -4.00 -6.27
N VAL A 192 1.10 -4.32 -7.38
CA VAL A 192 1.05 -5.63 -8.02
C VAL A 192 2.32 -6.37 -7.60
N VAL A 193 2.15 -7.56 -7.04
CA VAL A 193 3.23 -8.43 -6.58
C VAL A 193 3.13 -9.77 -7.30
N GLU A 194 4.23 -10.24 -7.89
CA GLU A 194 4.26 -11.51 -8.64
C GLU A 194 5.31 -12.45 -8.05
N TRP A 195 5.00 -13.75 -8.03
CA TRP A 195 5.91 -14.79 -7.60
C TRP A 195 6.86 -15.17 -8.73
N THR A 196 8.14 -15.28 -8.40
CA THR A 196 9.20 -15.65 -9.34
C THR A 196 10.06 -16.75 -8.72
N GLU A 197 11.06 -17.23 -9.47
CA GLU A 197 12.09 -18.13 -8.92
C GLU A 197 12.85 -17.53 -7.72
N ARG A 198 12.84 -16.20 -7.58
CA ARG A 198 13.48 -15.47 -6.47
C ARG A 198 12.52 -15.19 -5.30
N GLY A 199 11.26 -15.60 -5.40
CA GLY A 199 10.18 -15.22 -4.48
C GLY A 199 9.35 -14.04 -5.01
N TRP A 200 8.65 -13.34 -4.12
CA TRP A 200 7.79 -12.21 -4.46
C TRP A 200 8.59 -11.01 -5.00
N VAL A 201 8.07 -10.38 -6.04
CA VAL A 201 8.66 -9.20 -6.72
C VAL A 201 7.56 -8.15 -6.90
N ILE A 202 7.88 -6.88 -6.66
CA ILE A 202 6.94 -5.78 -6.96
C ILE A 202 7.01 -5.47 -8.46
N THR A 203 5.90 -5.70 -9.16
CA THR A 203 5.81 -5.54 -10.62
C THR A 203 4.95 -4.35 -11.06
N GLY A 204 4.42 -3.55 -10.13
CA GLY A 204 3.74 -2.32 -10.48
C GLY A 204 2.92 -1.73 -9.34
N GLY A 205 2.19 -0.68 -9.66
CA GLY A 205 1.12 -0.16 -8.82
C GLY A 205 -0.21 -0.17 -9.57
N THR A 206 -1.30 -0.15 -8.83
CA THR A 206 -2.66 -0.04 -9.37
C THR A 206 -3.32 1.25 -8.90
N ASP A 207 -4.16 1.83 -9.75
CA ASP A 207 -4.99 2.96 -9.34
C ASP A 207 -6.19 2.43 -8.55
N VAL A 208 -6.18 2.68 -7.24
CA VAL A 208 -7.27 2.29 -6.34
C VAL A 208 -7.92 3.54 -5.79
N THR A 209 -9.10 3.87 -6.32
CA THR A 209 -9.81 5.13 -6.05
C THR A 209 -10.39 5.22 -4.64
N ASP A 210 -10.50 4.09 -3.94
CA ASP A 210 -11.15 3.97 -2.63
C ASP A 210 -10.18 3.65 -1.49
N ALA A 211 -8.86 3.84 -1.69
CA ALA A 211 -7.85 3.51 -0.69
C ALA A 211 -8.18 4.12 0.69
N ASN A 212 -8.72 5.34 0.73
CA ASN A 212 -9.13 6.05 1.95
C ASN A 212 -10.13 5.27 2.84
N THR A 213 -10.81 4.26 2.29
CA THR A 213 -11.76 3.42 3.04
C THR A 213 -11.11 2.26 3.80
N LEU A 214 -9.79 2.02 3.65
CA LEU A 214 -9.12 0.84 4.23
C LEU A 214 -9.28 0.72 5.76
N ARG A 215 -9.47 1.83 6.48
CA ARG A 215 -9.72 1.79 7.94
C ARG A 215 -11.02 1.08 8.30
N THR A 216 -12.00 1.06 7.39
CA THR A 216 -13.32 0.42 7.59
C THR A 216 -13.53 -0.82 6.73
N THR A 217 -12.84 -0.93 5.59
CA THR A 217 -13.00 -2.02 4.62
C THR A 217 -11.82 -2.98 4.58
N GLY A 218 -10.68 -2.60 5.16
CA GLY A 218 -9.46 -3.38 5.18
C GLY A 218 -9.32 -4.29 6.40
N VAL A 219 -8.23 -5.02 6.40
CA VAL A 219 -7.80 -5.92 7.48
C VAL A 219 -6.67 -5.24 8.25
N ALA A 220 -6.75 -5.23 9.58
CA ALA A 220 -5.67 -4.72 10.42
C ALA A 220 -4.42 -5.60 10.28
N ILE A 221 -3.24 -4.98 10.14
CA ILE A 221 -1.96 -5.69 10.12
C ILE A 221 -1.69 -6.20 11.55
N PRO A 222 -1.52 -7.52 11.76
CA PRO A 222 -1.27 -8.06 13.09
C PRO A 222 0.20 -7.86 13.47
N GLY A 223 0.43 -7.21 14.61
CA GLY A 223 1.78 -6.77 14.98
C GLY A 223 2.30 -5.68 14.04
N GLY A 224 3.40 -5.02 14.40
CA GLY A 224 3.99 -4.01 13.53
C GLY A 224 5.29 -3.42 14.03
N CYS A 225 5.97 -2.78 13.08
CA CYS A 225 7.26 -2.09 13.17
C CYS A 225 7.32 -1.02 12.06
#